data_AF-A0AAE0F8G8-F1
#
_entry.id   AF-A0AAE0F8G8-F1
#
_cell.length_a   1.000
_cell.length_b   1.000
_cell.length_c   1.000
_cell.angle_alpha   90.00
_cell.angle_beta   90.00
_cell.angle_gamma   90.00
#
_symmetry.space_group_name_H-M   'P 1'
#
loop_
_entity.id
_entity.type
_entity.pdbx_description
1 polymer ?
#
loop_
_entity_poly.entity_id
_entity_poly.type
_entity_poly.pdbx_seq_one_letter_code
_entity_poly.pdbx_strand_id
1 'polypeptide(L)'
;VHWTTEDASGVLDWPHSPQLFPYLVMVGAGTVLGHVCLTWALQLLPTLAVSLGTTLVPVSQEIAAWAIFHVASPPHTFGYLGSICILAGMVTVIAGKTRSQATRLNNREDIMLHSLADDAELKKLLLEDGAATTDLVDEDH
;
A
#
# COMPACT_ATOMS: atom_id res chain seq x y z
N VAL A 1 -64.16 -4.11 -11.92
CA VAL A 1 -62.78 -3.91 -11.42
C VAL A 1 -61.88 -3.83 -12.64
N HIS A 2 -61.53 -2.62 -13.05
CA HIS A 2 -60.66 -2.37 -14.20
C HIS A 2 -59.23 -2.47 -13.67
N TRP A 3 -58.53 -3.55 -13.98
CA TRP A 3 -57.10 -3.65 -13.68
C TRP A 3 -56.38 -2.90 -14.80
N THR A 4 -55.97 -1.66 -14.52
CA THR A 4 -54.98 -0.97 -15.34
C THR A 4 -53.66 -1.70 -15.11
N THR A 5 -53.17 -2.39 -16.14
CA THR A 5 -51.83 -2.98 -16.21
C THR A 5 -50.81 -1.88 -16.47
N GLU A 6 -50.73 -0.91 -15.56
CA GLU A 6 -49.56 -0.04 -15.37
C GLU A 6 -48.88 -0.54 -14.10
N ASP A 7 -47.55 -0.44 -14.03
CA ASP A 7 -46.71 -0.81 -12.89
C ASP A 7 -46.19 -2.26 -12.80
N ALA A 8 -45.89 -2.86 -13.95
CA ALA A 8 -44.83 -3.87 -13.99
C ALA A 8 -43.82 -3.51 -15.09
N SER A 9 -43.04 -2.45 -14.86
CA SER A 9 -41.78 -2.22 -15.58
C SER A 9 -40.86 -3.41 -15.31
N GLY A 10 -40.98 -4.45 -16.14
CA GLY A 10 -40.22 -5.67 -16.00
C GLY A 10 -38.72 -5.41 -16.20
N VAL A 11 -37.88 -6.34 -15.73
CA VAL A 11 -36.42 -6.34 -15.95
C VAL A 11 -36.03 -6.14 -17.41
N LEU A 12 -36.92 -6.43 -18.37
CA LEU A 12 -36.71 -6.28 -19.81
C LEU A 12 -37.06 -4.88 -20.38
N ASP A 13 -37.63 -3.98 -19.57
CA ASP A 13 -38.00 -2.61 -19.99
C ASP A 13 -36.90 -1.57 -19.71
N TRP A 14 -35.74 -2.05 -19.24
CA TRP A 14 -34.54 -1.24 -19.02
C TRP A 14 -34.05 -0.42 -20.22
N PRO A 15 -34.20 -0.82 -21.51
CA PRO A 15 -33.71 -0.01 -22.62
C PRO A 15 -34.56 1.25 -22.86
N HIS A 16 -35.79 1.31 -22.33
CA HIS A 16 -36.65 2.49 -22.39
C HIS A 16 -36.47 3.43 -21.20
N SER A 17 -35.65 3.06 -20.20
CA SER A 17 -35.40 3.90 -19.04
C SER A 17 -34.45 5.05 -19.39
N PRO A 18 -34.90 6.32 -19.35
CA PRO A 18 -34.06 7.47 -19.66
C PRO A 18 -32.90 7.65 -18.69
N GLN A 19 -32.94 6.97 -17.54
CA GLN A 19 -31.93 7.05 -16.49
C GLN A 19 -30.84 5.97 -16.60
N LEU A 20 -31.03 4.96 -17.44
CA LEU A 20 -30.10 3.83 -17.51
C LEU A 20 -28.70 4.24 -17.98
N PHE A 21 -28.61 4.94 -19.12
CA PHE A 21 -27.33 5.36 -19.69
C PHE A 21 -26.50 6.22 -18.73
N PRO A 22 -27.04 7.27 -18.08
CA PRO A 22 -26.25 8.04 -17.12
C PRO A 22 -25.76 7.18 -15.94
N TYR A 23 -26.57 6.24 -15.42
CA TYR A 23 -26.10 5.32 -14.36
C TYR A 23 -25.01 4.37 -14.86
N LEU A 24 -25.12 3.81 -16.06
CA LEU A 24 -24.09 2.97 -16.67
C LEU A 24 -22.77 3.74 -16.86
N VAL A 25 -22.85 5.00 -17.29
CA VAL A 25 -21.67 5.87 -17.43
C VAL A 25 -21.06 6.16 -16.07
N MET A 26 -21.85 6.47 -15.04
CA MET A 26 -21.34 6.71 -13.68
C MET A 26 -20.68 5.46 -13.09
N VAL A 27 -21.32 4.29 -13.21
CA VAL A 27 -20.76 3.01 -12.75
C VAL A 27 -19.48 2.68 -13.52
N GLY A 28 -19.49 2.83 -14.84
CA GLY A 28 -18.32 2.59 -15.69
C GLY A 28 -17.16 3.54 -15.41
N ALA A 29 -17.44 4.82 -15.16
CA ALA A 29 -16.41 5.79 -14.76
C ALA A 29 -15.84 5.47 -13.37
N GLY A 30 -16.70 5.13 -12.39
CA GLY A 30 -16.29 4.73 -11.04
C GLY A 30 -15.45 3.44 -11.04
N THR A 31 -15.96 2.40 -11.71
CA THR A 31 -15.22 1.47 -12.56
C THR A 31 -13.71 1.69 -12.74
N VAL A 32 -13.45 2.45 -13.80
CA VAL A 32 -12.12 2.78 -14.30
C VAL A 32 -11.33 3.57 -13.27
N LEU A 33 -11.95 4.56 -12.61
CA LEU A 33 -11.28 5.39 -11.62
C LEU A 33 -10.79 4.54 -10.43
N GLY A 34 -11.61 3.62 -9.93
CA GLY A 34 -11.26 2.70 -8.87
C GLY A 34 -10.09 1.79 -9.25
N HIS A 35 -10.08 1.27 -10.47
CA HIS A 35 -8.96 0.47 -10.98
C HIS A 35 -7.66 1.27 -11.10
N VAL A 36 -7.73 2.50 -11.60
CA VAL A 36 -6.56 3.40 -11.69
C VAL A 36 -6.01 3.71 -10.30
N CYS A 37 -6.86 4.07 -9.35
CA CYS A 37 -6.48 4.32 -7.96
C CYS A 37 -5.86 3.08 -7.29
N LEU A 38 -6.41 1.89 -7.52
CA LEU A 38 -5.87 0.65 -6.99
C LEU A 38 -4.48 0.33 -7.57
N THR A 39 -4.33 0.51 -8.88
CA THR A 39 -3.05 0.30 -9.57
C THR A 39 -1.99 1.28 -9.06
N TRP A 40 -2.36 2.54 -8.88
CA TRP A 40 -1.50 3.56 -8.29
C TRP A 40 -1.13 3.20 -6.83
N ALA A 41 -2.09 2.75 -6.03
CA ALA A 41 -1.85 2.33 -4.65
C ALA A 41 -0.86 1.16 -4.57
N LEU A 42 -0.94 0.18 -5.48
CA LEU A 42 0.01 -0.95 -5.55
C LEU A 42 1.43 -0.52 -5.88
N GLN A 43 1.63 0.60 -6.57
CA GLN A 43 2.96 1.14 -6.86
C GLN A 43 3.59 1.83 -5.64
N LEU A 44 2.78 2.44 -4.78
CA LEU A 44 3.26 3.23 -3.64
C LEU A 44 3.29 2.44 -2.32
N LEU A 45 2.37 1.50 -2.15
CA LEU A 45 2.12 0.80 -0.89
C LEU A 45 2.43 -0.70 -0.99
N PRO A 46 2.68 -1.37 0.15
CA PRO A 46 2.80 -2.83 0.18
C PRO A 46 1.50 -3.49 -0.28
N THR A 47 1.61 -4.56 -1.06
CA THR A 47 0.45 -5.36 -1.51
C THR A 47 -0.46 -5.78 -0.35
N LEU A 48 0.13 -6.12 0.80
CA LEU A 48 -0.62 -6.45 2.03
C LEU A 48 -1.47 -5.27 2.54
N ALA A 49 -0.92 -4.05 2.54
CA ALA A 49 -1.65 -2.87 2.96
C ALA A 49 -2.77 -2.54 1.98
N VAL A 50 -2.51 -2.68 0.68
CA VAL A 50 -3.54 -2.48 -0.36
C VAL A 50 -4.65 -3.52 -0.23
N SER A 51 -4.31 -4.79 0.01
CA SER A 51 -5.29 -5.86 0.22
C SER A 51 -6.19 -5.60 1.44
N LEU A 52 -5.60 -5.19 2.57
CA LEU A 52 -6.37 -4.78 3.75
C LEU A 52 -7.21 -3.52 3.49
N GLY A 53 -6.72 -2.59 2.66
CA GLY A 53 -7.52 -1.44 2.23
C GLY A 53 -8.73 -1.86 1.38
N THR A 54 -8.55 -2.81 0.46
CA THR A 54 -9.65 -3.27 -0.41
C THR A 54 -10.75 -4.01 0.35
N THR A 55 -10.45 -4.63 1.49
CA THR A 55 -11.49 -5.26 2.34
C THR A 55 -12.35 -4.24 3.10
N LEU A 56 -11.92 -2.97 3.21
CA LEU A 56 -12.74 -1.87 3.75
C LEU A 56 -13.70 -1.25 2.73
N VAL A 57 -13.49 -1.49 1.43
CA VAL A 57 -14.33 -0.94 0.35
C VAL A 57 -15.83 -1.22 0.56
N PRO A 58 -16.29 -2.47 0.77
CA PRO A 58 -17.72 -2.73 0.95
C PRO A 58 -18.30 -2.02 2.18
N VAL A 59 -17.53 -1.91 3.27
CA VAL A 59 -17.96 -1.18 4.48
C VAL A 59 -18.10 0.31 4.19
N SER A 60 -17.14 0.91 3.48
CA SER A 60 -17.21 2.32 3.08
C SER A 60 -18.38 2.60 2.13
N GLN A 61 -18.70 1.64 1.23
CA GLN A 61 -19.84 1.73 0.33
C GLN A 61 -21.17 1.67 1.09
N GLU A 62 -21.28 0.77 2.08
CA GLU A 62 -22.46 0.66 2.95
C GLU A 62 -22.67 1.95 3.77
N ILE A 63 -21.61 2.49 4.36
CA ILE A 63 -21.65 3.76 5.11
C ILE A 63 -22.06 4.91 4.18
N ALA A 64 -21.48 5.00 2.98
CA ALA A 64 -21.85 6.04 2.01
C ALA A 64 -23.31 5.89 1.55
N ALA A 65 -23.78 4.67 1.30
CA ALA A 65 -25.16 4.39 0.92
C ALA A 65 -26.17 4.77 2.01
N TRP A 66 -25.81 4.58 3.28
CA TRP A 66 -26.62 5.00 4.42
C TRP A 66 -26.56 6.51 4.65
N ALA A 67 -25.36 7.08 4.81
CA ALA A 67 -25.17 8.46 5.26
C ALA A 67 -25.43 9.52 4.18
N ILE A 68 -25.11 9.22 2.92
CA ILE A 68 -25.22 10.17 1.81
C ILE A 68 -26.54 9.95 1.07
N PHE A 69 -26.79 8.71 0.65
CA PHE A 69 -27.91 8.42 -0.22
C PHE A 69 -29.19 8.02 0.53
N HIS A 70 -29.11 7.73 1.83
CA HIS A 70 -30.25 7.32 2.67
C HIS A 70 -31.02 6.11 2.10
N VAL A 71 -30.35 5.26 1.30
CA VAL A 71 -30.97 4.10 0.63
C VAL A 71 -30.72 2.81 1.40
N ALA A 72 -29.69 2.78 2.25
CA ALA A 72 -29.34 1.63 3.06
C ALA A 72 -29.83 1.77 4.51
N SER A 73 -29.96 0.63 5.19
CA SER A 73 -30.16 0.58 6.65
C SER A 73 -28.89 1.03 7.38
N PRO A 74 -28.99 1.51 8.64
CA PRO A 74 -27.81 1.82 9.43
C PRO A 74 -26.88 0.61 9.52
N PRO A 75 -25.58 0.77 9.27
CA PRO A 75 -24.63 -0.33 9.22
C PRO A 75 -24.57 -1.07 10.57
N HIS A 76 -24.47 -2.39 10.48
CA HIS A 76 -24.53 -3.28 11.64
C HIS A 76 -23.32 -3.06 12.57
N THR A 77 -23.50 -3.18 13.88
CA THR A 77 -22.42 -2.97 14.88
C THR A 77 -21.15 -3.79 14.60
N PHE A 78 -21.30 -5.00 14.03
CA PHE A 78 -20.19 -5.85 13.63
C PHE A 78 -19.40 -5.31 12.43
N GLY A 79 -20.04 -4.55 11.53
CA GLY A 79 -19.37 -3.88 10.41
C GLY A 79 -18.39 -2.80 10.90
N TYR A 80 -18.79 -2.03 11.90
CA TYR A 80 -17.91 -1.06 12.55
C TYR A 80 -16.71 -1.74 13.25
N LEU A 81 -16.96 -2.79 14.04
CA LEU A 81 -15.88 -3.51 14.71
C LEU A 81 -14.90 -4.15 13.72
N GLY A 82 -15.42 -4.76 12.65
CA GLY A 82 -14.62 -5.29 11.55
C GLY A 82 -13.75 -4.22 10.89
N SER A 83 -14.30 -3.03 10.61
CA SER A 83 -13.53 -1.94 10.01
C SER A 83 -12.38 -1.45 10.91
N ILE A 84 -12.62 -1.34 12.22
CA ILE A 84 -11.59 -0.95 13.19
C ILE A 84 -10.47 -2.00 13.23
N CYS A 85 -10.81 -3.29 13.24
CA CYS A 85 -9.82 -4.37 13.18
C CYS A 85 -8.98 -4.32 11.91
N ILE A 86 -9.60 -4.07 10.75
CA ILE A 86 -8.87 -3.97 9.48
C ILE A 86 -7.95 -2.74 9.46
N LEU A 87 -8.43 -1.58 9.95
CA LEU A 87 -7.62 -0.36 10.08
C LEU A 87 -6.42 -0.57 11.01
N ALA A 88 -6.63 -1.22 12.16
CA ALA A 88 -5.56 -1.58 13.09
C ALA A 88 -4.52 -2.48 12.39
N GLY A 89 -4.96 -3.51 11.67
CA GLY A 89 -4.10 -4.38 10.88
C GLY A 89 -3.29 -3.62 9.82
N MET A 90 -3.91 -2.68 9.12
CA MET A 90 -3.26 -1.85 8.10
C MET A 90 -2.15 -0.97 8.72
N VAL A 91 -2.42 -0.34 9.86
CA VAL A 91 -1.43 0.44 10.61
C VAL A 91 -0.27 -0.44 11.07
N THR A 92 -0.54 -1.64 11.57
CA THR A 92 0.51 -2.59 11.98
C THR A 92 1.40 -3.00 10.81
N VAL A 93 0.83 -3.28 9.63
CA VAL A 93 1.59 -3.64 8.42
C VAL A 93 2.48 -2.49 7.97
N ILE A 94 1.97 -1.27 7.95
CA ILE A 94 2.74 -0.08 7.55
C ILE A 94 3.87 0.18 8.55
N ALA A 95 3.59 0.17 9.85
CA ALA A 95 4.59 0.35 10.89
C ALA A 95 5.68 -0.74 10.84
N GLY A 96 5.28 -2.00 10.61
CA GLY A 96 6.20 -3.12 10.42
C GLY A 96 7.13 -2.94 9.23
N LYS A 97 6.61 -2.45 8.09
CA LYS A 97 7.44 -2.14 6.91
C LYS A 97 8.43 -1.02 7.20
N THR A 98 7.99 0.08 7.83
CA THR A 98 8.87 1.21 8.17
C THR A 98 10.01 0.74 9.08
N ARG A 99 9.69 -0.08 10.09
CA ARG A 99 10.70 -0.66 10.99
C ARG A 99 11.68 -1.57 10.24
N SER A 100 11.17 -2.45 9.37
CA SER A 100 12.01 -3.34 8.56
C SER A 100 12.97 -2.56 7.64
N GLN A 101 12.49 -1.48 7.02
CA GLN A 101 13.32 -0.62 6.19
C GLN A 101 14.40 0.10 7.02
N ALA A 102 14.04 0.64 8.18
CA ALA A 102 15.00 1.29 9.08
C ALA A 102 16.10 0.32 9.55
N THR A 103 15.74 -0.90 9.95
CA THR A 103 16.72 -1.93 10.35
C THR A 103 17.65 -2.33 9.20
N ARG A 104 17.13 -2.42 7.97
CA ARG A 104 17.96 -2.71 6.79
C ARG A 104 18.96 -1.60 6.47
N LEU A 105 18.57 -0.34 6.68
CA LEU A 105 19.47 0.80 6.50
C LEU A 105 20.56 0.79 7.57
N ASN A 106 20.20 0.62 8.85
CA ASN A 106 21.15 0.54 9.94
C ASN A 106 22.18 -0.60 9.73
N ASN A 107 21.70 -1.80 9.41
CA ASN A 107 22.61 -2.94 9.14
C ASN A 107 23.54 -2.67 7.94
N ARG A 108 23.09 -1.91 6.94
CA ARG A 108 23.92 -1.56 5.77
C ARG A 108 25.00 -0.54 6.13
N GLU A 109 24.67 0.43 6.98
CA GLU A 109 25.62 1.42 7.51
C GLU A 109 26.70 0.74 8.35
N ASP A 110 26.30 -0.16 9.26
CA ASP A 110 27.23 -0.94 10.10
C ASP A 110 28.22 -1.76 9.26
N ILE A 111 27.75 -2.44 8.21
CA ILE A 111 28.60 -3.22 7.29
C ILE A 111 29.60 -2.32 6.55
N MET A 112 29.15 -1.15 6.09
CA MET A 112 30.03 -0.22 5.37
C MET A 112 31.12 0.34 6.29
N LEU A 113 30.77 0.68 7.53
CA LEU A 113 31.73 1.19 8.51
C LEU A 113 32.79 0.14 8.89
N HIS A 114 32.37 -1.12 9.08
CA HIS A 114 33.32 -2.21 9.33
C HIS A 114 34.28 -2.44 8.16
N SER A 115 33.78 -2.43 6.91
CA SER A 115 34.63 -2.56 5.73
C SER A 115 35.66 -1.44 5.60
N LEU A 116 35.30 -0.20 5.92
CA LEU A 116 36.22 0.94 5.87
C LEU A 116 37.27 0.88 6.97
N ALA A 117 36.92 0.36 8.15
CA ALA A 117 37.86 0.15 9.24
C ALA A 117 38.90 -0.93 8.88
N ASP A 118 38.46 -2.05 8.31
CA ASP A 118 39.35 -3.12 7.85
C ASP A 118 40.31 -2.63 6.76
N ASP A 119 39.82 -1.84 5.79
CA ASP A 119 40.66 -1.25 4.73
C ASP A 119 41.70 -0.26 5.30
N ALA A 120 41.34 0.50 6.35
CA ALA A 120 42.25 1.42 7.01
C ALA A 120 43.34 0.69 7.81
N GLU A 121 42.99 -0.38 8.52
CA GLU A 121 43.95 -1.25 9.20
C GLU A 121 44.90 -1.92 8.20
N LEU A 122 44.38 -2.44 7.08
CA LEU A 122 45.18 -3.05 6.02
C LEU A 122 46.21 -2.04 5.46
N LYS A 123 45.79 -0.80 5.19
CA LYS A 123 46.70 0.26 4.72
C LYS A 123 47.77 0.60 5.74
N LYS A 124 47.43 0.62 7.03
CA LYS A 124 48.39 0.89 8.10
C LYS A 124 49.46 -0.21 8.17
N LEU A 125 49.05 -1.48 8.12
CA LEU A 125 49.96 -2.62 8.11
C LEU A 125 50.91 -2.61 6.89
N LEU A 126 50.39 -2.29 5.70
CA LEU A 126 51.22 -2.18 4.49
C LEU A 126 52.23 -1.03 4.55
N LEU A 127 51.88 0.10 5.18
CA LEU A 127 52.80 1.21 5.38
C LEU A 127 53.88 0.90 6.42
N GLU A 128 53.55 0.13 7.46
CA GLU A 128 54.50 -0.29 8.50
C GLU A 128 55.52 -1.29 7.97
N ASP A 129 55.09 -2.25 7.12
CA ASP A 129 55.96 -3.24 6.47
C ASP A 129 56.83 -2.61 5.34
N GLY A 130 56.28 -1.62 4.63
CA GLY A 130 57.01 -0.83 3.63
C GLY A 130 58.06 0.11 4.23
N ALA A 131 57.84 0.63 5.44
CA ALA A 131 58.82 1.45 6.15
C ALA A 131 59.97 0.58 6.73
N ALA A 132 59.68 -0.63 7.19
CA ALA A 132 60.68 -1.57 7.69
C ALA A 132 61.64 -2.09 6.61
N THR A 133 61.24 -2.07 5.33
CA THR A 133 62.08 -2.52 4.21
C THR A 133 63.00 -1.42 3.66
N THR A 134 62.72 -0.15 3.90
CA THR A 134 63.59 0.98 3.49
C THR A 134 64.76 1.22 4.43
N ASP A 135 64.65 0.90 5.72
CA ASP A 135 65.75 1.05 6.70
C ASP A 135 66.87 0.01 6.54
N LEU A 136 66.70 -1.01 5.70
CA LEU A 136 67.71 -2.04 5.43
C LEU A 136 68.52 -1.82 4.14
N VAL A 137 68.30 -0.72 3.42
CA VAL A 137 68.96 -0.44 2.11
C VAL A 137 70.01 0.67 2.19
N ASP A 138 70.11 1.41 3.30
CA ASP A 138 71.06 2.54 3.47
C ASP A 138 72.35 2.20 4.27
N GLU A 139 72.60 0.92 4.61
CA GLU A 139 73.88 0.46 5.17
C GLU A 139 74.75 -0.27 4.13
N ASP A 140 75.16 0.39 3.03
CA ASP A 140 76.31 -0.09 2.22
C ASP A 140 76.87 0.95 1.22
N HIS A 141 77.17 2.16 1.70
CA HIS A 141 78.02 3.12 0.98
C HIS A 141 79.06 3.80 1.86
#